data_AF-A0A7S2T1G2-F1
#
_entry.id   AF-A0A7S2T1G2-F1
#
_cell.length_a   1.000
_cell.length_b   1.000
_cell.length_c   1.000
_cell.angle_alpha   90.00
_cell.angle_beta   90.00
_cell.angle_gamma   90.00
#
_symmetry.space_group_name_H-M   'P 1'
#
loop_
_entity.id
_entity.type
_entity.pdbx_description
1 polymer ?
#
loop_
_entity_poly.entity_id
_entity_poly.type
_entity_poly.pdbx_seq_one_letter_code
_entity_poly.pdbx_strand_id
1 'polypeptide(L)'
;NEWGGELALKGVVRQDDAVKALDHGFTSLWVSNHGGRQLETSVPTIDALPGIRQAVGPDVEIILDGGVMRGTDIAKAIAMGADAVGCGKAYLYGLAAGGKPGVVKAIDILEDELERAMGLLGAASVQELKERGPELIRRRNTAQWPPEGFEYSLPSRKPVHQPESKFAANAT
;
A
#
# COMPACT_ATOMS: atom_id res chain seq x y z
N ASN A 1 0.14 22.80 26.44
CA ASN A 1 0.46 21.40 26.81
C ASN A 1 -0.34 20.95 28.02
N GLU A 2 -1.66 20.78 27.86
CA GLU A 2 -2.56 20.34 28.95
C GLU A 2 -2.80 18.82 28.97
N TRP A 3 -2.62 18.14 27.84
CA TRP A 3 -2.86 16.70 27.70
C TRP A 3 -1.83 15.81 28.41
N GLY A 4 -0.55 16.20 28.39
CA GLY A 4 0.54 15.49 29.08
C GLY A 4 0.95 14.13 28.49
N GLY A 5 0.25 13.62 27.47
CA GLY A 5 0.59 12.40 26.74
C GLY A 5 0.94 12.64 25.27
N GLU A 6 1.08 11.54 24.53
CA GLU A 6 1.29 11.58 23.08
C GLU A 6 0.08 12.17 22.36
N LEU A 7 0.35 12.91 21.29
CA LEU A 7 -0.67 13.62 20.51
C LEU A 7 -0.39 13.48 19.02
N ALA A 8 -1.35 12.90 18.30
CA ALA A 8 -1.31 12.74 16.86
C ALA A 8 -2.09 13.86 16.15
N LEU A 9 -1.48 14.52 15.16
CA LEU A 9 -2.25 15.39 14.25
C LEU A 9 -2.83 14.56 13.10
N LYS A 10 -4.16 14.45 13.06
CA LYS A 10 -4.87 13.74 11.99
C LYS A 10 -5.36 14.67 10.90
N GLY A 11 -5.12 14.29 9.65
CA GLY A 11 -5.49 15.07 8.47
C GLY A 11 -4.29 15.61 7.69
N VAL A 12 -3.07 15.17 8.03
CA VAL A 12 -1.84 15.69 7.43
C VAL A 12 -1.66 15.07 6.04
N VAL A 13 -1.62 15.90 5.01
CA VAL A 13 -1.44 15.46 3.61
C VAL A 13 -0.36 16.25 2.87
N ARG A 14 0.39 17.08 3.58
CA ARG A 14 1.51 17.87 3.07
C ARG A 14 2.73 17.74 3.98
N GLN A 15 3.92 17.83 3.39
CA GLN A 15 5.19 17.71 4.10
C GLN A 15 5.46 18.91 5.03
N ASP A 16 5.15 20.12 4.58
CA ASP A 16 5.34 21.34 5.37
C ASP A 16 4.44 21.39 6.59
N ASP A 17 3.20 20.91 6.48
CA ASP A 17 2.28 20.79 7.62
C ASP A 17 2.72 19.70 8.60
N ALA A 18 3.32 18.61 8.11
CA ALA A 18 3.88 17.56 8.96
C ALA A 18 5.01 18.09 9.86
N VAL A 19 5.95 18.86 9.30
CA VAL A 19 7.04 19.49 10.06
C VAL A 19 6.49 20.50 11.06
N LYS A 20 5.59 21.39 10.63
CA LYS A 20 4.96 22.38 11.53
C LYS A 20 4.21 21.71 12.69
N ALA A 21 3.56 20.57 12.47
CA ALA A 21 2.88 19.85 13.54
C ALA A 21 3.89 19.44 14.62
N LEU A 22 5.05 18.92 14.25
CA LEU A 22 6.09 18.57 15.22
C LEU A 22 6.63 19.82 15.94
N ASP A 23 6.83 20.92 15.23
CA ASP A 23 7.24 22.21 15.83
C ASP A 23 6.21 22.73 16.85
N HIS A 24 4.94 22.36 16.71
CA HIS A 24 3.84 22.70 17.62
C HIS A 24 3.62 21.67 18.74
N GLY A 25 4.50 20.68 18.88
CA GLY A 25 4.50 19.73 19.99
C GLY A 25 3.60 18.50 19.77
N PHE A 26 3.15 18.24 18.54
CA PHE A 26 2.60 16.93 18.20
C PHE A 26 3.73 15.89 18.20
N THR A 27 3.47 14.70 18.72
CA THR A 27 4.48 13.63 18.86
C THR A 27 4.36 12.57 17.78
N SER A 28 3.21 12.52 17.10
CA SER A 28 2.95 11.60 15.99
C SER A 28 2.06 12.24 14.94
N LEU A 29 1.98 11.61 13.78
CA LEU A 29 1.23 12.10 12.63
C LEU A 29 0.24 11.06 12.14
N TRP A 30 -0.91 11.52 11.68
CA TRP A 30 -1.90 10.67 11.07
C TRP A 30 -2.27 11.19 9.67
N VAL A 31 -1.67 10.55 8.67
CA VAL A 31 -1.85 10.83 7.25
C VAL A 31 -3.25 10.41 6.83
N SER A 32 -4.09 11.39 6.54
CA SER A 32 -5.52 11.16 6.33
C SER A 32 -6.12 12.25 5.45
N ASN A 33 -6.93 11.87 4.47
CA ASN A 33 -7.85 12.77 3.77
C ASN A 33 -9.31 12.56 4.23
N HIS A 34 -9.48 11.99 5.43
CA HIS A 34 -10.77 11.67 6.05
C HIS A 34 -11.63 10.69 5.22
N GLY A 35 -10.98 9.78 4.49
CA GLY A 35 -11.66 8.82 3.62
C GLY A 35 -12.35 9.46 2.41
N GLY A 36 -11.80 10.58 1.92
CA GLY A 36 -12.33 11.34 0.78
C GLY A 36 -13.64 12.07 1.08
N ARG A 37 -13.87 12.49 2.33
CA ARG A 37 -15.16 13.07 2.78
C ARG A 37 -15.10 14.56 3.14
N GLN A 38 -13.91 15.17 3.09
CA GLN A 38 -13.74 16.57 3.47
C GLN A 38 -13.44 17.43 2.24
N LEU A 39 -12.29 17.25 1.60
CA LEU A 39 -11.95 17.93 0.35
C LEU A 39 -11.96 16.93 -0.81
N GLU A 40 -12.90 17.12 -1.75
CA GLU A 40 -13.22 16.18 -2.86
C GLU A 40 -12.00 15.77 -3.70
N THR A 41 -11.09 16.71 -3.96
CA THR A 41 -9.90 16.48 -4.80
C THR A 41 -8.61 16.46 -3.99
N SER A 42 -8.70 16.15 -2.69
CA SER A 42 -7.52 15.98 -1.85
C SER A 42 -6.65 14.83 -2.36
N VAL A 43 -5.34 14.95 -2.14
CA VAL A 43 -4.38 13.92 -2.53
C VAL A 43 -4.74 12.56 -1.89
N PRO A 44 -4.57 11.45 -2.61
CA PRO A 44 -4.61 10.12 -1.99
C PRO A 44 -3.55 10.02 -0.88
N THR A 45 -3.93 9.49 0.27
CA THR A 45 -3.05 9.44 1.45
C THR A 45 -1.78 8.63 1.19
N ILE A 46 -1.89 7.54 0.42
CA ILE A 46 -0.75 6.71 0.01
C ILE A 46 0.25 7.45 -0.89
N ASP A 47 -0.18 8.48 -1.60
CA ASP A 47 0.70 9.32 -2.43
C ASP A 47 1.42 10.38 -1.61
N ALA A 48 0.78 10.91 -0.56
CA ALA A 48 1.41 11.86 0.35
C ALA A 48 2.44 11.21 1.30
N LEU A 49 2.19 9.95 1.69
CA LEU A 49 2.94 9.27 2.74
C LEU A 49 4.47 9.28 2.56
N PRO A 50 5.06 8.89 1.41
CA PRO A 50 6.52 8.82 1.31
C PRO A 50 7.20 10.19 1.50
N GLY A 51 6.59 11.25 0.96
CA GLY A 51 7.11 12.60 1.12
C GLY A 51 7.00 13.10 2.57
N ILE A 52 5.92 12.76 3.26
CA ILE A 52 5.76 13.08 4.68
C ILE A 52 6.81 12.33 5.50
N ARG A 53 6.95 11.01 5.31
CA ARG A 53 8.00 10.22 5.97
C ARG A 53 9.39 10.81 5.75
N GLN A 54 9.71 11.18 4.51
CA GLN A 54 11.00 11.80 4.20
C GLN A 54 11.23 13.11 4.97
N ALA A 55 10.19 13.93 5.11
CA ALA A 55 10.30 15.23 5.76
C ALA A 55 10.47 15.14 7.29
N VAL A 56 9.91 14.12 7.93
CA VAL A 56 9.89 14.00 9.39
C VAL A 56 10.89 13.00 9.96
N GLY A 57 11.53 12.20 9.09
CA GLY A 57 12.52 11.21 9.50
C GLY A 57 11.91 9.89 9.98
N PRO A 58 12.75 8.89 10.34
CA PRO A 58 12.31 7.53 10.64
C PRO A 58 11.65 7.37 12.02
N ASP A 59 11.97 8.26 12.97
CA ASP A 59 11.60 8.11 14.39
C ASP A 59 10.20 8.63 14.73
N VAL A 60 9.59 9.41 13.84
CA VAL A 60 8.24 9.94 14.03
C VAL A 60 7.22 8.86 13.71
N GLU A 61 6.33 8.53 14.64
CA GLU A 61 5.25 7.59 14.38
C GLU A 61 4.26 8.17 13.36
N ILE A 62 3.97 7.39 12.32
CA ILE A 62 3.01 7.75 11.26
C ILE A 62 1.93 6.67 11.15
N ILE A 63 0.69 7.08 11.41
CA ILE A 63 -0.50 6.28 11.11
C ILE A 63 -1.05 6.72 9.76
N LEU A 64 -1.41 5.80 8.87
CA LEU A 64 -2.11 6.11 7.61
C LEU A 64 -3.55 5.60 7.64
N ASP A 65 -4.52 6.41 7.18
CA ASP A 65 -5.84 5.89 6.79
C ASP A 65 -6.21 6.28 5.36
N GLY A 66 -7.41 5.85 4.93
CA GLY A 66 -7.97 6.20 3.63
C GLY A 66 -7.83 5.07 2.60
N GLY A 67 -8.91 4.31 2.42
CA GLY A 67 -9.01 3.30 1.37
C GLY A 67 -8.45 1.91 1.71
N VAL A 68 -7.93 1.68 2.92
CA VAL A 68 -7.45 0.35 3.37
C VAL A 68 -8.62 -0.63 3.43
N MET A 69 -8.59 -1.64 2.55
CA MET A 69 -9.63 -2.67 2.42
C MET A 69 -9.07 -4.08 2.21
N ARG A 70 -7.76 -4.21 2.00
CA ARG A 70 -7.04 -5.48 1.82
C ARG A 70 -5.80 -5.53 2.69
N GLY A 71 -5.34 -6.72 3.06
CA GLY A 71 -4.04 -6.90 3.71
C GLY A 71 -2.87 -6.39 2.85
N THR A 72 -2.98 -6.47 1.52
CA THR A 72 -1.98 -5.88 0.62
C THR A 72 -1.97 -4.35 0.61
N ASP A 73 -3.06 -3.68 0.99
CA ASP A 73 -3.06 -2.22 1.17
C ASP A 73 -2.30 -1.84 2.43
N ILE A 74 -2.48 -2.62 3.51
CA ILE A 74 -1.72 -2.49 4.75
C ILE A 74 -0.22 -2.67 4.46
N ALA A 75 0.13 -3.75 3.74
CA ALA A 75 1.51 -4.05 3.41
C ALA A 75 2.17 -2.92 2.60
N LYS A 76 1.46 -2.34 1.62
CA LYS A 76 1.97 -1.19 0.83
C LYS A 76 2.15 0.04 1.69
N ALA A 77 1.22 0.35 2.59
CA ALA A 77 1.34 1.51 3.48
C ALA A 77 2.56 1.40 4.39
N ILE A 78 2.76 0.24 5.01
CA ILE A 78 3.94 -0.06 5.84
C ILE A 78 5.22 0.06 5.01
N ALA A 79 5.27 -0.62 3.85
CA ALA A 79 6.40 -0.56 2.93
C ALA A 79 6.71 0.87 2.40
N MET A 80 5.73 1.76 2.40
CA MET A 80 5.89 3.16 2.01
C MET A 80 6.18 4.11 3.19
N GLY A 81 6.34 3.58 4.41
CA GLY A 81 6.81 4.33 5.57
C GLY A 81 5.78 4.61 6.66
N ALA A 82 4.60 3.99 6.63
CA ALA A 82 3.68 4.01 7.77
C ALA A 82 4.16 3.05 8.88
N ASP A 83 3.82 3.36 10.13
CA ASP A 83 4.02 2.50 11.30
C ASP A 83 2.76 1.66 11.58
N ALA A 84 1.59 2.24 11.32
CA ALA A 84 0.31 1.58 11.48
C ALA A 84 -0.70 2.10 10.45
N VAL A 85 -1.83 1.41 10.34
CA VAL A 85 -2.95 1.83 9.49
C VAL A 85 -4.26 1.91 10.25
N GLY A 86 -5.04 2.95 9.97
CA GLY A 86 -6.42 3.08 10.39
C GLY A 86 -7.38 2.50 9.35
N CYS A 87 -8.25 1.59 9.80
CA CYS A 87 -9.34 1.07 8.98
C CYS A 87 -10.67 1.73 9.39
N GLY A 88 -11.38 2.33 8.43
CA GLY A 88 -12.70 2.92 8.68
C GLY A 88 -13.83 2.04 8.18
N LYS A 89 -14.07 2.07 6.86
CA LYS A 89 -15.20 1.36 6.24
C LYS A 89 -15.12 -0.16 6.36
N ALA A 90 -13.94 -0.76 6.33
CA ALA A 90 -13.76 -2.23 6.36
C ALA A 90 -14.46 -2.87 7.57
N TYR A 91 -14.15 -2.40 8.79
CA TYR A 91 -14.78 -2.95 10.00
C TYR A 91 -16.26 -2.54 10.12
N LEU A 92 -16.65 -1.36 9.62
CA LEU A 92 -18.05 -0.92 9.62
C LEU A 92 -18.93 -1.76 8.70
N TYR A 93 -18.40 -2.26 7.59
CA TYR A 93 -19.13 -3.22 6.74
C TYR A 93 -19.32 -4.56 7.47
N GLY A 94 -18.29 -5.02 8.21
CA GLY A 94 -18.43 -6.15 9.11
C GLY A 94 -19.53 -5.92 10.16
N LEU A 95 -19.52 -4.76 10.80
CA LEU A 95 -20.53 -4.36 11.79
C LEU A 95 -21.95 -4.41 11.21
N ALA A 96 -22.15 -3.85 10.02
CA ALA A 96 -23.44 -3.84 9.35
C ALA A 96 -23.91 -5.25 8.95
N ALA A 97 -22.99 -6.13 8.54
CA ALA A 97 -23.31 -7.48 8.09
C ALA A 97 -23.59 -8.47 9.24
N GLY A 98 -22.93 -8.31 10.39
CA GLY A 98 -22.97 -9.33 11.43
C GLY A 98 -22.72 -8.82 12.85
N GLY A 99 -22.89 -7.53 13.11
CA GLY A 99 -22.63 -6.94 14.42
C GLY A 99 -21.16 -7.11 14.86
N LYS A 100 -20.94 -7.30 16.17
CA LYS A 100 -19.60 -7.54 16.72
C LYS A 100 -18.88 -8.74 16.05
N PRO A 101 -19.50 -9.92 15.85
CA PRO A 101 -18.86 -11.01 15.11
C PRO A 101 -18.40 -10.62 13.71
N GLY A 102 -19.17 -9.78 13.01
CA GLY A 102 -18.79 -9.27 11.69
C GLY A 102 -17.60 -8.30 11.73
N VAL A 103 -17.49 -7.46 12.76
CA VAL A 103 -16.30 -6.62 13.00
C VAL A 103 -15.05 -7.49 13.17
N VAL A 104 -15.12 -8.49 14.07
CA VAL A 104 -14.01 -9.42 14.31
C VAL A 104 -13.62 -10.10 13.01
N LYS A 105 -14.59 -10.66 12.27
CA LYS A 105 -14.31 -11.33 11.01
C LYS A 105 -13.67 -10.42 9.96
N ALA A 106 -14.05 -9.15 9.90
CA ALA A 106 -13.44 -8.19 8.98
C ALA A 106 -11.97 -7.91 9.34
N ILE A 107 -11.64 -7.82 10.63
CA ILE A 107 -10.25 -7.66 11.09
C ILE A 107 -9.44 -8.94 10.84
N ASP A 108 -9.97 -10.12 11.15
CA ASP A 108 -9.30 -11.40 10.89
C ASP A 108 -8.94 -11.56 9.40
N ILE A 109 -9.85 -11.17 8.50
CA ILE A 109 -9.59 -11.21 7.03
C ILE A 109 -8.41 -10.29 6.66
N LEU A 110 -8.33 -9.09 7.24
CA LEU A 110 -7.24 -8.16 6.95
C LEU A 110 -5.91 -8.67 7.48
N GLU A 111 -5.91 -9.30 8.66
CA GLU A 111 -4.75 -9.94 9.27
C GLU A 111 -4.26 -11.13 8.43
N ASP A 112 -5.16 -12.06 8.09
CA ASP A 112 -4.87 -13.23 7.24
C ASP A 112 -4.29 -12.81 5.87
N GLU A 113 -4.85 -11.76 5.26
CA GLU A 113 -4.36 -11.23 3.98
C GLU A 113 -2.99 -10.55 4.13
N LEU A 114 -2.72 -9.86 5.26
CA LEU A 114 -1.44 -9.21 5.52
C LEU A 114 -0.34 -10.26 5.74
N GLU A 115 -0.60 -11.27 6.58
CA GLU A 115 0.33 -12.37 6.84
C GLU A 115 0.69 -13.08 5.53
N ARG A 116 -0.31 -13.38 4.71
CA ARG A 116 -0.09 -13.99 3.40
C ARG A 116 0.73 -13.10 2.47
N ALA A 117 0.46 -11.80 2.44
CA ALA A 117 1.22 -10.85 1.63
C ALA A 117 2.70 -10.80 2.08
N MET A 118 2.95 -10.71 3.39
CA MET A 118 4.29 -10.75 3.96
C MET A 118 5.03 -12.04 3.62
N GLY A 119 4.38 -13.20 3.78
CA GLY A 119 4.96 -14.50 3.42
C GLY A 119 5.34 -14.60 1.94
N LEU A 120 4.51 -14.07 1.03
CA LEU A 120 4.78 -14.05 -0.40
C LEU A 120 5.86 -13.03 -0.81
N LEU A 121 6.03 -11.95 -0.05
CA LEU A 121 7.13 -10.98 -0.20
C LEU A 121 8.43 -11.44 0.49
N GLY A 122 8.33 -12.53 1.26
CA GLY A 122 9.42 -13.08 2.05
C GLY A 122 9.84 -12.18 3.22
N ALA A 123 8.94 -11.36 3.76
CA ALA A 123 9.21 -10.51 4.93
C ALA A 123 8.69 -11.21 6.20
N ALA A 124 9.56 -11.51 7.15
CA ALA A 124 9.24 -12.27 8.35
C ALA A 124 8.63 -11.42 9.48
N SER A 125 8.69 -10.09 9.36
CA SER A 125 8.09 -9.16 10.33
C SER A 125 7.59 -7.88 9.67
N VAL A 126 6.72 -7.15 10.37
CA VAL A 126 6.27 -5.82 9.95
C VAL A 126 7.44 -4.84 9.82
N GLN A 127 8.41 -4.94 10.74
CA GLN A 127 9.63 -4.13 10.70
C GLN A 127 10.46 -4.43 9.44
N GLU A 128 10.68 -5.71 9.14
CA GLU A 128 11.40 -6.12 7.93
C GLU A 128 10.66 -5.68 6.66
N LEU A 129 9.33 -5.76 6.65
CA LEU A 129 8.51 -5.25 5.54
C LEU A 129 8.71 -3.74 5.34
N LYS A 130 8.76 -2.97 6.43
CA LYS A 130 9.00 -1.52 6.39
C LYS A 130 10.40 -1.20 5.86
N GLU A 131 11.41 -1.90 6.35
CA GLU A 131 12.82 -1.72 5.95
C GLU A 131 13.06 -2.08 4.48
N ARG A 132 12.48 -3.20 4.01
CA ARG A 132 12.60 -3.66 2.61
C ARG A 132 11.65 -2.95 1.65
N GLY A 133 10.74 -2.13 2.18
CA GLY A 133 9.69 -1.45 1.41
C GLY A 133 10.16 -0.76 0.12
N PRO A 134 11.29 -0.02 0.12
CA PRO A 134 11.85 0.60 -1.09
C PRO A 134 12.15 -0.38 -2.23
N GLU A 135 12.47 -1.63 -1.93
CA GLU A 135 12.77 -2.68 -2.93
C GLU A 135 11.50 -3.37 -3.44
N LEU A 136 10.45 -3.42 -2.62
CA LEU A 136 9.21 -4.14 -2.88
C LEU A 136 8.19 -3.31 -3.68
N ILE A 137 8.29 -1.98 -3.62
CA ILE A 137 7.35 -1.06 -4.26
C ILE A 137 7.92 -0.52 -5.57
N ARG A 138 7.22 -0.80 -6.68
CA ARG A 138 7.48 -0.16 -7.98
C ARG A 138 6.28 0.63 -8.44
N ARG A 139 6.43 1.96 -8.57
CA ARG A 139 5.41 2.81 -9.18
C ARG A 139 5.51 2.71 -10.70
N ARG A 140 4.38 2.40 -11.35
CA ARG A 140 4.29 2.17 -12.81
C ARG A 140 4.81 3.34 -13.66
N ASN A 141 4.71 4.57 -13.16
CA ASN A 141 5.06 5.78 -13.91
C ASN A 141 6.43 6.38 -13.55
N THR A 142 7.16 5.79 -12.60
CA THR A 142 8.54 6.19 -12.25
C THR A 142 9.56 5.07 -12.45
N ALA A 143 9.09 3.83 -12.64
CA ALA A 143 9.95 2.72 -13.03
C ALA A 143 10.35 2.91 -14.50
N GLN A 144 11.60 3.31 -14.75
CA GLN A 144 12.23 3.05 -16.05
C GLN A 144 12.29 1.53 -16.23
N TRP A 145 11.33 0.99 -17.00
CA TRP A 145 11.31 -0.43 -17.37
C TRP A 145 11.26 -0.57 -18.90
N PRO A 146 12.16 -1.36 -19.49
CA PRO A 146 13.26 -2.07 -18.82
C PRO A 146 14.32 -1.11 -18.24
N PRO A 147 15.07 -1.50 -17.19
CA PRO A 147 16.16 -0.69 -16.64
C PRO A 147 17.16 -0.34 -17.74
N GLU A 148 17.87 0.77 -17.58
CA GLU A 148 18.95 1.13 -18.50
C GLU A 148 19.97 -0.03 -18.58
N GLY A 149 20.23 -0.53 -19.79
CA GLY A 149 21.12 -1.68 -20.03
C GLY A 149 20.47 -3.07 -19.92
N PHE A 150 19.16 -3.19 -19.72
CA PHE A 150 18.49 -4.50 -19.74
C PHE A 150 18.23 -4.98 -21.18
N GLU A 151 18.92 -6.05 -21.56
CA GLU A 151 18.68 -6.78 -22.80
C GLU A 151 17.69 -7.92 -22.58
N TYR A 152 16.56 -7.85 -23.27
CA TYR A 152 15.56 -8.93 -23.27
C TYR A 152 15.87 -9.93 -24.38
N SER A 153 16.49 -11.06 -24.05
CA SER A 153 16.64 -12.17 -25.00
C SER A 153 15.46 -13.13 -24.88
N LEU A 154 14.62 -13.17 -25.91
CA LEU A 154 13.63 -14.23 -26.04
C LEU A 154 14.30 -15.46 -26.65
N PRO A 155 14.07 -16.68 -26.11
CA PRO A 155 14.47 -17.89 -26.82
C PRO A 155 13.79 -17.90 -28.20
N SER A 156 14.54 -18.29 -29.23
CA SER A 156 14.02 -18.42 -30.59
C SER A 156 12.73 -19.23 -30.57
N ARG A 157 11.65 -18.66 -31.09
CA ARG A 157 10.36 -19.34 -31.19
C ARG A 157 10.59 -20.69 -31.89
N LYS A 158 10.32 -21.82 -31.21
CA LYS A 158 10.34 -23.12 -31.89
C LYS A 158 9.40 -23.04 -33.10
N PRO A 159 9.79 -23.53 -34.28
CA PRO A 159 8.92 -23.51 -35.44
C PRO A 159 7.62 -24.22 -35.09
N VAL A 160 6.51 -23.55 -35.36
CA VAL A 160 5.17 -24.13 -35.21
C VAL A 160 5.10 -25.30 -36.19
N HIS A 161 4.81 -26.50 -35.69
CA HIS A 161 4.54 -27.65 -36.56
C HIS A 161 3.34 -27.29 -37.43
N GLN A 162 3.56 -27.08 -38.74
CA GLN A 162 2.46 -26.96 -39.68
C GLN A 162 1.78 -28.34 -39.75
N PRO A 163 0.48 -28.46 -39.49
CA PRO A 163 -0.22 -29.72 -39.74
C PRO A 163 -0.23 -29.98 -41.24
N GLU A 164 0.19 -31.18 -41.66
CA GLU A 164 0.10 -31.61 -43.06
C GLU A 164 -1.37 -31.54 -43.52
N SER A 165 -1.63 -30.74 -44.56
CA SER A 165 -2.99 -30.60 -45.09
C SER A 165 -3.40 -31.91 -45.78
N LYS A 166 -4.34 -32.66 -45.19
CA LYS A 166 -4.91 -33.88 -45.81
C LYS A 166 -5.98 -33.61 -46.89
N PHE A 167 -6.07 -32.39 -47.40
CA PHE A 167 -7.06 -32.00 -48.42
C PHE A 167 -6.39 -31.51 -49.70
N ALA A 168 -5.70 -32.41 -50.39
CA ALA A 168 -5.23 -32.18 -51.76
C ALA A 168 -5.18 -33.50 -52.53
N ALA A 169 -6.33 -34.15 -52.70
CA ALA A 169 -6.55 -35.16 -53.75
C ALA A 169 -8.06 -35.43 -53.85
N ASN A 170 -8.73 -34.80 -54.82
CA ASN A 170 -9.81 -35.35 -55.64
C ASN A 170 -10.46 -34.21 -56.43
N ALA A 171 -9.78 -33.84 -57.51
CA ALA A 171 -10.35 -33.09 -58.62
C ALA A 171 -9.80 -33.69 -59.93
N THR A 172 -10.39 -34.83 -60.32
CA THR A 172 -10.47 -35.34 -61.69
C THR A 172 -11.74 -36.14 -61.79
#